data_AF-A0A0D9VA98-F1
#
_entry.id   AF-A0A0D9VA98-F1
#
_cell.length_a   1.000
_cell.length_b   1.000
_cell.length_c   1.000
_cell.angle_alpha   90.00
_cell.angle_beta   90.00
_cell.angle_gamma   90.00
#
_symmetry.space_group_name_H-M   'P 1'
#
loop_
_entity.id
_entity.type
_entity.pdbx_description
1 polymer ?
#
loop_
_entity_poly.entity_id
_entity_poly.type
_entity_poly.pdbx_seq_one_letter_code
_entity_poly.pdbx_strand_id
1 'polypeptide(L)'
;MDAAAMESLILELHAIVAVKFGSFVLKSGITSPIYLDLRMLVAHPRLLSTVASLLGSLPSTPYDLLCGVPYTALPIAAALSASSSVPMLLRRYDATAADCVEGSFAAGDAVLIVEDLVTTGFSVLETVAPLREQEERARLATNPMGRKLFEVMEAKQRILCVAADVGTTTELLDLADKIGPEICMLKTHGDILSDFTSDFGSNLRSIAERHNFLIFEDHKFADIGNTVTMQYESVIFRILDWADIVNAHIVSGPGIVVGLKRKGLPKERGLLLLSEMSSAGNLAHGDYTAAAVKIAEQHSDFVIGFISVNPASWLVTPSPAFIHATPGVQLEAGGDSLGQQYNTPHSVINDRGSDIIIVGRGIIKASNPAETAREYRIQGWQAYQSSLS
;
A
#
# COMPACT_ATOMS: atom_id res chain seq x y z
N MET A 1 28.06 -13.79 24.86
CA MET A 1 29.28 -14.51 24.40
C MET A 1 30.49 -13.73 24.90
N ASP A 2 31.50 -14.41 25.42
CA ASP A 2 32.75 -13.75 25.83
C ASP A 2 33.67 -13.48 24.61
N ALA A 3 34.73 -12.70 24.83
CA ALA A 3 35.63 -12.27 23.75
C ALA A 3 36.38 -13.44 23.09
N ALA A 4 36.74 -14.47 23.87
CA ALA A 4 37.48 -15.63 23.37
C ALA A 4 36.60 -16.51 22.46
N ALA A 5 35.33 -16.70 22.82
CA ALA A 5 34.37 -17.42 22.01
C ALA A 5 34.04 -16.67 20.71
N MET A 6 33.96 -15.33 20.77
CA MET A 6 33.79 -14.49 19.57
C MET A 6 35.00 -14.60 18.63
N GLU A 7 36.21 -14.56 19.18
CA GLU A 7 37.45 -14.70 18.40
C GLU A 7 37.52 -16.08 17.72
N SER A 8 37.20 -17.16 18.45
CA SER A 8 37.14 -18.52 17.88
C SER A 8 36.15 -18.59 16.72
N LEU A 9 34.95 -18.02 16.87
CA LEU A 9 33.94 -18.02 15.82
C LEU A 9 34.41 -17.28 14.56
N ILE A 10 35.04 -16.12 14.72
CA ILE A 10 35.59 -15.34 13.60
C ILE A 10 36.67 -16.14 12.86
N LEU A 11 37.57 -16.81 13.59
CA LEU A 11 38.62 -17.65 13.01
C LEU A 11 38.04 -18.84 12.25
N GLU A 12 36.99 -19.48 12.77
CA GLU A 12 36.29 -20.58 12.09
C GLU A 12 35.59 -20.09 10.81
N LEU A 13 34.92 -18.93 10.86
CA LEU A 13 34.29 -18.32 9.68
C LEU A 13 35.31 -17.93 8.61
N HIS A 14 36.47 -17.42 9.01
CA HIS A 14 37.58 -17.13 8.09
C HIS A 14 38.16 -18.41 7.48
N ALA A 15 38.32 -19.47 8.27
CA ALA A 15 38.86 -20.75 7.79
C ALA A 15 38.00 -21.40 6.69
N ILE A 16 36.68 -21.18 6.73
CA ILE A 16 35.75 -21.65 5.70
C ILE A 16 35.52 -20.64 4.57
N VAL A 17 36.30 -19.55 4.54
CA VAL A 17 36.22 -18.48 3.53
C VAL A 17 34.86 -17.76 3.55
N ALA A 18 34.13 -17.82 4.67
CA ALA A 18 32.91 -17.02 4.88
C ALA A 18 33.24 -15.56 5.18
N VAL A 19 34.41 -15.28 5.77
CA VAL A 19 34.97 -13.92 5.90
C VAL A 19 36.13 -13.78 4.94
N LYS A 20 36.03 -12.86 3.97
CA LYS A 20 37.06 -12.59 2.96
C LYS A 20 37.59 -11.17 3.14
N PHE A 21 38.91 -11.01 3.14
CA PHE A 21 39.58 -9.70 3.15
C PHE A 21 40.10 -9.38 1.74
N GLY A 22 39.94 -8.14 1.30
CA GLY A 22 40.27 -7.73 -0.07
C GLY A 22 39.62 -6.41 -0.45
N SER A 23 39.42 -6.17 -1.75
CA SER A 23 38.64 -5.03 -2.24
C SER A 23 37.43 -5.56 -3.00
N PHE A 24 36.24 -5.38 -2.46
CA PHE A 24 35.00 -5.93 -3.00
C PHE A 24 34.00 -4.83 -3.29
N VAL A 25 33.43 -4.80 -4.49
CA VAL A 25 32.31 -3.91 -4.81
C VAL A 25 31.01 -4.61 -4.41
N LEU A 26 30.32 -4.05 -3.42
CA LEU A 26 29.04 -4.56 -2.93
C LEU A 26 27.91 -4.26 -3.92
N LYS A 27 26.75 -4.92 -3.78
CA LYS A 27 25.53 -4.60 -4.57
C LYS A 27 25.13 -3.13 -4.47
N SER A 28 25.48 -2.44 -3.38
CA SER A 28 25.27 -1.01 -3.18
C SER A 28 26.20 -0.11 -4.01
N GLY A 29 27.19 -0.67 -4.73
CA GLY A 29 28.24 0.07 -5.43
C GLY A 29 29.39 0.54 -4.54
N ILE A 30 29.30 0.34 -3.22
CA ILE A 30 30.35 0.69 -2.26
C ILE A 30 31.48 -0.34 -2.32
N THR A 31 32.73 0.12 -2.31
CA THR A 31 33.88 -0.75 -2.14
C THR A 31 34.12 -1.03 -0.65
N SER A 32 34.11 -2.30 -0.28
CA SER A 32 34.34 -2.78 1.09
C SER A 32 35.65 -3.55 1.21
N PRO A 33 36.42 -3.36 2.29
CA PRO A 33 37.63 -4.14 2.56
C PRO A 33 37.33 -5.60 2.97
N ILE A 34 36.06 -5.90 3.27
CA ILE A 34 35.59 -7.19 3.79
C ILE A 34 34.36 -7.62 2.99
N TYR A 35 34.29 -8.91 2.66
CA TYR A 35 33.10 -9.54 2.09
C TYR A 35 32.69 -10.75 2.94
N LEU A 36 31.41 -10.80 3.28
CA LEU A 36 30.81 -11.88 4.06
C LEU A 36 29.99 -12.78 3.14
N ASP A 37 30.35 -14.06 3.10
CA ASP A 37 29.71 -15.09 2.28
C ASP A 37 29.15 -16.20 3.17
N LEU A 38 28.09 -15.87 3.91
CA LEU A 38 27.52 -16.77 4.92
C LEU A 38 26.81 -17.99 4.32
N ARG A 39 26.66 -18.05 2.99
CA ARG A 39 26.19 -19.24 2.27
C ARG A 39 27.09 -20.44 2.52
N MET A 40 28.38 -20.21 2.80
CA MET A 40 29.34 -21.27 3.11
C MET A 40 28.95 -22.10 4.35
N LEU A 41 28.14 -21.54 5.27
CA LEU A 41 27.70 -22.23 6.48
C LEU A 41 26.97 -23.54 6.19
N VAL A 42 26.27 -23.66 5.05
CA VAL A 42 25.55 -24.89 4.69
C VAL A 42 26.46 -26.11 4.55
N ALA A 43 27.73 -25.89 4.21
CA ALA A 43 28.74 -26.95 4.12
C ALA A 43 29.34 -27.32 5.49
N HIS A 44 29.02 -26.58 6.55
CA HIS A 44 29.60 -26.71 7.89
C HIS A 44 28.51 -26.76 8.97
N PRO A 45 27.75 -27.87 9.11
CA PRO A 45 26.57 -27.94 9.98
C PRO A 45 26.80 -27.58 11.45
N ARG A 46 27.98 -27.91 12.00
CA ARG A 46 28.35 -27.50 13.38
C ARG A 46 28.41 -25.99 13.52
N LEU A 47 29.08 -25.31 12.58
CA LEU A 47 29.22 -23.87 12.59
C LEU A 47 27.89 -23.17 12.32
N LEU A 48 27.08 -23.70 11.39
CA LEU A 48 25.70 -23.24 11.16
C LEU A 48 24.86 -23.30 12.44
N SER A 49 24.94 -24.42 13.17
CA SER A 49 24.21 -24.60 14.44
C SER A 49 24.69 -23.61 15.51
N THR A 50 26.00 -23.37 15.59
CA THR A 50 26.59 -22.36 16.50
C THR A 50 26.06 -20.96 16.17
N VAL A 51 26.10 -20.56 14.89
CA VAL A 51 25.60 -19.25 14.44
C VAL A 51 24.10 -19.11 14.72
N ALA A 52 23.30 -20.12 14.39
CA ALA A 52 21.86 -20.10 14.66
C ALA A 52 21.55 -20.02 16.16
N SER A 53 22.27 -20.77 17.00
CA SER A 53 22.09 -20.71 18.46
C SER A 53 22.47 -19.34 19.03
N LEU A 54 23.52 -18.70 18.51
CA LEU A 54 23.91 -17.36 18.92
C LEU A 54 22.84 -16.33 18.54
N LEU A 55 22.30 -16.40 17.32
CA LEU A 55 21.19 -15.55 16.89
C LEU A 55 19.94 -15.77 17.76
N GLY A 56 19.59 -17.03 18.06
CA GLY A 56 18.46 -17.36 18.92
C GLY A 56 18.61 -16.93 20.38
N SER A 57 19.84 -16.66 20.83
CA SER A 57 20.11 -16.14 22.17
C SER A 57 19.97 -14.62 22.31
N LEU A 58 19.84 -13.91 21.18
CA LEU A 58 19.62 -12.47 21.18
C LEU A 58 18.21 -12.15 21.71
N PRO A 59 18.03 -11.01 22.39
CA PRO A 59 16.71 -10.60 22.86
C PRO A 59 15.80 -10.33 21.67
N SER A 60 14.59 -10.89 21.72
CA SER A 60 13.53 -10.65 20.75
C SER A 60 12.19 -10.40 21.47
N THR A 61 11.23 -9.82 20.75
CA THR A 61 9.82 -9.89 21.15
C THR A 61 9.33 -11.35 21.06
N PRO A 62 8.20 -11.71 21.71
CA PRO A 62 7.55 -12.99 21.46
C PRO A 62 7.20 -13.15 19.97
N TYR A 63 7.33 -14.36 19.45
CA TYR A 63 7.00 -14.73 18.08
C TYR A 63 6.49 -16.18 18.02
N ASP A 64 5.62 -16.45 17.06
CA ASP A 64 4.99 -17.75 16.83
C ASP A 64 5.65 -18.50 15.66
N LEU A 65 6.24 -17.76 14.72
CA LEU A 65 6.80 -18.29 13.48
C LEU A 65 8.18 -17.67 13.19
N LEU A 66 8.99 -18.36 12.39
CA LEU A 66 10.25 -17.88 11.83
C LEU A 66 10.13 -17.73 10.31
N CYS A 67 10.78 -16.74 9.72
CA CYS A 67 10.98 -16.70 8.27
C CYS A 67 12.38 -16.21 7.94
N GLY A 68 13.14 -16.99 7.18
CA GLY A 68 14.46 -16.57 6.70
C GLY A 68 14.32 -15.75 5.42
N VAL A 69 15.09 -14.68 5.29
CA VAL A 69 15.26 -13.98 4.01
C VAL A 69 15.83 -14.98 2.98
N PRO A 70 15.34 -14.98 1.71
CA PRO A 70 15.72 -15.99 0.74
C PRO A 70 17.23 -16.19 0.54
N TYR A 71 17.58 -17.44 0.18
CA TYR A 71 18.94 -17.95 -0.02
C TYR A 71 19.79 -18.10 1.24
N THR A 72 20.45 -17.03 1.69
CA THR A 72 21.56 -17.16 2.64
C THR A 72 21.09 -17.30 4.08
N ALA A 73 20.02 -16.58 4.46
CA ALA A 73 19.46 -16.66 5.81
C ALA A 73 18.54 -17.87 6.01
N LEU A 74 18.02 -18.49 4.94
CA LEU A 74 17.15 -19.66 5.02
C LEU A 74 17.77 -20.85 5.81
N PRO A 75 19.02 -21.29 5.55
CA PRO A 75 19.66 -22.35 6.34
C PRO A 75 19.81 -21.99 7.82
N ILE A 76 20.07 -20.72 8.13
CA ILE A 76 20.22 -20.23 9.51
C ILE A 76 18.86 -20.27 10.21
N ALA A 77 17.80 -19.77 9.56
CA ALA A 77 16.43 -19.82 10.06
C ALA A 77 15.95 -21.26 10.26
N ALA A 78 16.28 -22.17 9.34
CA ALA A 78 15.93 -23.58 9.45
C ALA A 78 16.63 -24.26 10.63
N ALA A 79 17.92 -23.98 10.85
CA ALA A 79 18.66 -24.47 12.01
C ALA A 79 18.09 -23.90 13.32
N LEU A 80 17.73 -22.61 13.34
CA LEU A 80 17.10 -21.98 14.49
C LEU A 80 15.75 -22.64 14.80
N SER A 81 14.87 -22.77 13.81
CA SER A 81 13.56 -23.44 13.89
C SER A 81 13.68 -24.85 14.46
N ALA A 82 14.61 -25.66 13.93
CA ALA A 82 14.84 -27.02 14.41
C ALA A 82 15.32 -27.04 15.87
N SER A 83 16.15 -26.09 16.29
CA SER A 83 16.68 -26.02 17.66
C SER A 83 15.69 -25.46 18.68
N SER A 84 14.81 -24.53 18.28
CA SER A 84 13.85 -23.85 19.15
C SER A 84 12.46 -24.50 19.15
N SER A 85 12.21 -25.47 18.26
CA SER A 85 10.88 -26.05 18.01
C SER A 85 9.82 -25.02 17.59
N VAL A 86 10.24 -23.90 17.01
CA VAL A 86 9.34 -22.88 16.44
C VAL A 86 9.13 -23.16 14.95
N PRO A 87 7.89 -23.25 14.45
CA PRO A 87 7.63 -23.47 13.03
C PRO A 87 8.22 -22.36 12.14
N MET A 88 8.60 -22.72 10.92
CA MET A 88 9.20 -21.79 9.95
C MET A 88 8.36 -21.70 8.67
N LEU A 89 8.27 -20.48 8.13
CA LEU A 89 7.82 -20.17 6.79
C LEU A 89 9.01 -20.11 5.83
N LEU A 90 8.81 -20.62 4.62
CA LEU A 90 9.80 -20.61 3.55
C LEU A 90 9.41 -19.60 2.47
N ARG A 91 10.11 -18.48 2.41
CA ARG A 91 9.99 -17.50 1.32
C ARG A 91 10.80 -17.99 0.10
N ARG A 92 10.14 -18.17 -1.05
CA ARG A 92 10.76 -18.61 -2.31
C ARG A 92 11.12 -17.43 -3.22
N TYR A 93 12.41 -17.21 -3.50
CA TYR A 93 12.85 -16.06 -4.29
C TYR A 93 12.25 -16.01 -5.70
N ASP A 94 12.15 -17.15 -6.40
CA ASP A 94 11.67 -17.25 -7.78
C ASP A 94 10.31 -17.97 -7.88
N ALA A 95 9.29 -17.46 -7.18
CA ALA A 95 7.96 -18.05 -7.16
C ALA A 95 6.86 -17.05 -7.52
N THR A 96 5.80 -17.54 -8.15
CA THR A 96 4.57 -16.77 -8.37
C THR A 96 3.93 -16.40 -7.03
N ALA A 97 3.29 -15.23 -6.94
CA ALA A 97 2.75 -14.65 -5.71
C ALA A 97 1.85 -15.60 -4.89
N ALA A 98 1.05 -16.45 -5.54
CA ALA A 98 0.17 -17.42 -4.86
C ALA A 98 0.93 -18.49 -4.05
N ASP A 99 2.21 -18.73 -4.38
CA ASP A 99 3.05 -19.77 -3.79
C ASP A 99 4.39 -19.17 -3.29
N CYS A 100 4.42 -17.88 -2.97
CA CYS A 100 5.67 -17.19 -2.64
C CYS A 100 6.17 -17.48 -1.22
N VAL A 101 5.28 -17.97 -0.35
CA VAL A 101 5.55 -18.41 1.03
C VAL A 101 4.98 -19.83 1.20
N GLU A 102 5.83 -20.78 1.59
CA GLU A 102 5.41 -22.13 1.97
C GLU A 102 5.39 -22.28 3.50
N GLY A 103 4.45 -23.05 4.02
CA GLY A 103 4.22 -23.23 5.45
C GLY A 103 2.78 -22.91 5.84
N SER A 104 2.45 -23.09 7.12
CA SER A 104 1.13 -22.76 7.67
C SER A 104 1.26 -21.57 8.60
N PHE A 105 0.47 -20.53 8.35
CA PHE A 105 0.36 -19.35 9.19
C PHE A 105 -1.10 -18.88 9.21
N ALA A 106 -1.48 -18.18 10.27
CA ALA A 106 -2.78 -17.58 10.46
C ALA A 106 -2.66 -16.07 10.72
N ALA A 107 -3.74 -15.34 10.46
CA ALA A 107 -3.81 -13.92 10.76
C ALA A 107 -3.58 -13.68 12.28
N GLY A 108 -2.62 -12.81 12.60
CA GLY A 108 -2.24 -12.52 13.99
C GLY A 108 -1.00 -13.27 14.50
N ASP A 109 -0.47 -14.24 13.76
CA ASP A 109 0.81 -14.87 14.09
C ASP A 109 1.95 -13.84 14.02
N ALA A 110 2.75 -13.77 15.07
CA ALA A 110 3.95 -12.93 15.09
C ALA A 110 5.11 -13.68 14.42
N VAL A 111 5.61 -13.15 13.29
CA VAL A 111 6.71 -13.76 12.52
C VAL A 111 8.04 -13.07 12.81
N LEU A 112 9.03 -13.81 13.31
CA LEU A 112 10.41 -13.33 13.44
C LEU A 112 11.17 -13.53 12.12
N ILE A 113 11.63 -12.43 11.52
CA ILE A 113 12.44 -12.45 10.30
C ILE A 113 13.91 -12.61 10.64
N VAL A 114 14.56 -13.60 10.02
CA VAL A 114 15.98 -13.88 10.17
C VAL A 114 16.70 -13.44 8.90
N GLU A 115 17.67 -12.55 9.07
CA GLU A 115 18.53 -12.00 8.02
C GLU A 115 20.00 -12.26 8.38
N ASP A 116 20.82 -12.58 7.38
CA ASP A 116 22.24 -12.87 7.57
C ASP A 116 23.11 -11.60 7.50
N LEU A 117 22.73 -10.63 6.65
CA LEU A 117 23.47 -9.37 6.51
C LEU A 117 22.55 -8.20 6.18
N VAL A 118 22.42 -7.26 7.13
CA VAL A 118 21.66 -6.03 6.92
C VAL A 118 22.55 -4.94 6.32
N THR A 119 22.22 -4.50 5.10
CA THR A 119 22.83 -3.30 4.48
C THR A 119 21.85 -2.14 4.47
N THR A 120 20.83 -2.19 3.62
CA THR A 120 19.75 -1.18 3.51
C THR A 120 18.47 -1.61 4.22
N GLY A 121 18.33 -2.90 4.57
CA GLY A 121 17.10 -3.47 5.13
C GLY A 121 16.01 -3.79 4.10
N PHE A 122 16.26 -3.56 2.82
CA PHE A 122 15.27 -3.77 1.76
C PHE A 122 14.83 -5.24 1.63
N SER A 123 15.78 -6.18 1.73
CA SER A 123 15.51 -7.63 1.66
C SER A 123 14.55 -8.12 2.77
N VAL A 124 14.62 -7.49 3.94
CA VAL A 124 13.70 -7.76 5.05
C VAL A 124 12.30 -7.27 4.69
N LEU A 125 12.17 -6.07 4.09
CA LEU A 125 10.88 -5.53 3.68
C LEU A 125 10.23 -6.36 2.56
N GLU A 126 11.00 -6.80 1.56
CA GLU A 126 10.53 -7.72 0.51
C GLU A 126 10.08 -9.07 1.09
N THR A 127 10.79 -9.58 2.09
CA THR A 127 10.43 -10.84 2.76
C THR A 127 9.14 -10.71 3.56
N VAL A 128 8.86 -9.51 4.11
CA VAL A 128 7.69 -9.22 4.94
C VAL A 128 6.47 -8.79 4.11
N ALA A 129 6.66 -8.26 2.91
CA ALA A 129 5.56 -7.76 2.06
C ALA A 129 4.44 -8.80 1.82
N PRO A 130 4.71 -10.08 1.51
CA PRO A 130 3.65 -11.07 1.34
C PRO A 130 3.04 -11.53 2.67
N LEU A 131 3.69 -11.21 3.80
CA LEU A 131 3.17 -11.41 5.14
C LEU A 131 2.35 -10.19 5.64
N ARG A 132 2.32 -9.07 4.89
CA ARG A 132 1.64 -7.81 5.21
C ARG A 132 0.36 -7.64 4.38
N GLU A 133 -0.57 -8.55 4.60
CA GLU A 133 -1.94 -8.51 4.09
C GLU A 133 -2.64 -7.17 4.37
N GLN A 134 -3.62 -6.77 3.53
CA GLN A 134 -4.42 -5.56 3.78
C GLN A 134 -5.07 -5.58 5.17
N GLU A 135 -5.30 -6.76 5.75
CA GLU A 135 -5.81 -6.92 7.11
C GLU A 135 -4.90 -6.27 8.18
N GLU A 136 -3.57 -6.42 8.07
CA GLU A 136 -2.65 -5.81 9.03
C GLU A 136 -2.62 -4.28 8.87
N ARG A 137 -2.69 -3.79 7.63
CA ARG A 137 -2.82 -2.35 7.37
C ARG A 137 -4.15 -1.80 7.90
N ALA A 138 -5.22 -2.59 7.82
CA ALA A 138 -6.52 -2.26 8.41
C ALA A 138 -6.43 -2.11 9.94
N ARG A 139 -5.60 -2.92 10.62
CA ARG A 139 -5.35 -2.80 12.07
C ARG A 139 -4.53 -1.56 12.43
N LEU A 140 -3.60 -1.15 11.56
CA LEU A 140 -2.82 0.08 11.74
C LEU A 140 -3.64 1.36 11.47
N ALA A 141 -4.69 1.27 10.65
CA ALA A 141 -5.58 2.39 10.37
C ALA A 141 -6.35 2.82 11.63
N THR A 142 -6.14 4.07 12.05
CA THR A 142 -6.80 4.68 13.20
C THR A 142 -8.19 5.19 12.86
N ASN A 143 -8.40 5.65 11.63
CA ASN A 143 -9.71 6.06 11.12
C ASN A 143 -10.57 4.83 10.72
N PRO A 144 -11.83 4.72 11.19
CA PRO A 144 -12.70 3.60 10.84
C PRO A 144 -12.97 3.44 9.33
N MET A 145 -13.05 4.54 8.58
CA MET A 145 -13.26 4.48 7.13
C MET A 145 -12.03 3.96 6.39
N GLY A 146 -10.83 4.36 6.83
CA GLY A 146 -9.57 3.81 6.29
C GLY A 146 -9.49 2.30 6.51
N ARG A 147 -9.82 1.83 7.72
CA ARG A 147 -9.93 0.40 8.02
C ARG A 147 -10.95 -0.31 7.13
N LYS A 148 -12.16 0.24 7.02
CA LYS A 148 -13.23 -0.31 6.17
C LYS A 148 -12.81 -0.42 4.71
N LEU A 149 -12.05 0.54 4.18
CA LEU A 149 -11.56 0.48 2.80
C LEU A 149 -10.61 -0.71 2.60
N PHE A 150 -9.66 -0.93 3.52
CA PHE A 150 -8.81 -2.12 3.48
C PHE A 150 -9.61 -3.42 3.57
N GLU A 151 -10.59 -3.50 4.48
CA GLU A 151 -11.48 -4.66 4.61
C GLU A 151 -12.28 -4.94 3.33
N VAL A 152 -12.80 -3.90 2.66
CA VAL A 152 -13.50 -4.03 1.37
C VAL A 152 -12.54 -4.51 0.28
N MET A 153 -11.32 -3.94 0.22
CA MET A 153 -10.31 -4.33 -0.76
C MET A 153 -9.95 -5.80 -0.62
N GLU A 154 -9.76 -6.28 0.61
CA GLU A 154 -9.40 -7.67 0.91
C GLU A 154 -10.57 -8.62 0.70
N ALA A 155 -11.72 -8.37 1.34
CA ALA A 155 -12.90 -9.22 1.25
C ALA A 155 -13.37 -9.42 -0.18
N LYS A 156 -13.21 -8.39 -1.01
CA LYS A 156 -13.51 -8.49 -2.42
C LYS A 156 -12.30 -8.95 -3.23
N GLN A 157 -11.04 -8.76 -2.85
CA GLN A 157 -9.88 -8.88 -3.74
C GLN A 157 -9.92 -7.84 -4.88
N ARG A 158 -10.26 -6.59 -4.55
CA ARG A 158 -10.45 -5.46 -5.49
C ARG A 158 -9.62 -4.27 -5.04
N ILE A 159 -8.81 -3.72 -5.94
CA ILE A 159 -8.15 -2.42 -5.77
C ILE A 159 -8.56 -1.38 -6.82
N LEU A 160 -9.61 -1.68 -7.58
CA LEU A 160 -10.11 -0.79 -8.63
C LEU A 160 -11.07 0.24 -8.05
N CYS A 161 -10.75 1.51 -8.28
CA CYS A 161 -11.66 2.63 -8.15
C CYS A 161 -12.08 3.12 -9.54
N VAL A 162 -13.39 3.31 -9.77
CA VAL A 162 -13.89 3.86 -11.04
C VAL A 162 -14.31 5.31 -10.88
N ALA A 163 -13.78 6.17 -11.73
CA ALA A 163 -14.19 7.57 -11.89
C ALA A 163 -15.41 7.66 -12.81
N ALA A 164 -16.59 7.76 -12.21
CA ALA A 164 -17.88 7.82 -12.88
C ALA A 164 -18.21 9.24 -13.37
N ASP A 165 -17.36 9.78 -14.24
CA ASP A 165 -17.49 11.14 -14.78
C ASP A 165 -18.51 11.17 -15.94
N VAL A 166 -19.79 10.99 -15.60
CA VAL A 166 -20.95 10.98 -16.53
C VAL A 166 -21.87 12.19 -16.29
N GLY A 167 -22.80 12.45 -17.21
CA GLY A 167 -23.56 13.72 -17.23
C GLY A 167 -24.89 13.72 -16.47
N THR A 168 -25.42 12.53 -16.13
CA THR A 168 -26.76 12.39 -15.52
C THR A 168 -26.75 11.37 -14.39
N THR A 169 -27.69 11.55 -13.46
CA THR A 169 -27.89 10.70 -12.29
C THR A 169 -28.25 9.28 -12.71
N THR A 170 -29.12 9.12 -13.70
CA THR A 170 -29.53 7.80 -14.21
C THR A 170 -28.32 7.05 -14.76
N GLU A 171 -27.50 7.70 -15.59
CA GLU A 171 -26.29 7.10 -16.16
C GLU A 171 -25.30 6.68 -15.08
N LEU A 172 -25.11 7.51 -14.04
CA LEU A 172 -24.20 7.19 -12.93
C LEU A 172 -24.69 5.99 -12.12
N LEU A 173 -25.97 5.96 -11.76
CA LEU A 173 -26.54 4.85 -10.97
C LEU A 173 -26.53 3.54 -11.75
N ASP A 174 -26.88 3.57 -13.04
CA ASP A 174 -26.82 2.41 -13.93
C ASP A 174 -25.39 1.89 -14.08
N LEU A 175 -24.42 2.79 -14.25
CA LEU A 175 -23.00 2.44 -14.30
C LEU A 175 -22.57 1.80 -12.98
N ALA A 176 -22.88 2.43 -11.84
CA ALA A 176 -22.52 1.98 -10.51
C ALA A 176 -23.06 0.57 -10.20
N ASP A 177 -24.31 0.27 -10.57
CA ASP A 177 -24.89 -1.06 -10.36
C ASP A 177 -24.21 -2.12 -11.24
N LYS A 178 -23.86 -1.77 -12.49
CA LYS A 178 -23.15 -2.67 -13.43
C LYS A 178 -21.73 -3.00 -12.99
N ILE A 179 -20.97 -2.01 -12.51
CA ILE A 179 -19.55 -2.19 -12.17
C ILE A 179 -19.31 -2.48 -10.69
N GLY A 180 -20.31 -2.30 -9.83
CA GLY A 180 -20.24 -2.50 -8.38
C GLY A 180 -19.53 -3.79 -7.93
N PRO A 181 -19.79 -4.95 -8.56
CA PRO A 181 -19.09 -6.20 -8.22
C PRO A 181 -17.57 -6.18 -8.43
N GLU A 182 -17.08 -5.32 -9.33
CA GLU A 182 -15.70 -5.26 -9.81
C GLU A 182 -14.84 -4.20 -9.10
N ILE A 183 -15.44 -3.34 -8.26
CA ILE A 183 -14.76 -2.18 -7.65
C ILE A 183 -14.71 -2.25 -6.12
N CYS A 184 -13.70 -1.61 -5.51
CA CYS A 184 -13.67 -1.32 -4.07
C CYS A 184 -14.22 0.07 -3.75
N MET A 185 -14.15 0.99 -4.71
CA MET A 185 -14.52 2.39 -4.53
C MET A 185 -15.12 2.96 -5.83
N LEU A 186 -16.15 3.78 -5.70
CA LEU A 186 -16.71 4.56 -6.79
C LEU A 186 -16.39 6.02 -6.54
N LYS A 187 -15.65 6.64 -7.47
CA LYS A 187 -15.34 8.06 -7.43
C LYS A 187 -16.36 8.85 -8.24
N THR A 188 -16.97 9.87 -7.64
CA THR A 188 -17.97 10.74 -8.24
C THR A 188 -17.47 12.17 -8.38
N HIS A 189 -18.15 12.92 -9.24
CA HIS A 189 -18.20 14.38 -9.23
C HIS A 189 -19.69 14.74 -9.21
N GLY A 190 -20.26 15.03 -8.03
CA GLY A 190 -21.69 15.32 -7.91
C GLY A 190 -22.10 16.62 -8.59
N ASP A 191 -21.15 17.54 -8.74
CA ASP A 191 -21.31 18.88 -9.30
C ASP A 191 -21.39 18.93 -10.83
N ILE A 192 -21.02 17.86 -11.54
CA ILE A 192 -21.16 17.77 -13.00
C ILE A 192 -22.50 17.15 -13.44
N LEU A 193 -23.28 16.60 -12.50
CA LEU A 193 -24.57 15.99 -12.82
C LEU A 193 -25.60 17.08 -13.13
N SER A 194 -26.13 17.05 -14.35
CA SER A 194 -27.10 18.04 -14.83
C SER A 194 -28.46 17.97 -14.13
N ASP A 195 -28.75 16.85 -13.47
CA ASP A 195 -30.03 16.50 -12.85
C ASP A 195 -29.88 16.05 -11.39
N PHE A 196 -28.87 16.54 -10.66
CA PHE A 196 -28.65 16.19 -9.25
C PHE A 196 -29.88 16.50 -8.39
N THR A 197 -30.36 15.50 -7.64
CA THR A 197 -31.48 15.61 -6.70
C THR A 197 -31.09 15.18 -5.29
N SER A 198 -31.89 15.58 -4.29
CA SER A 198 -31.59 15.29 -2.88
C SER A 198 -31.62 13.79 -2.52
N ASP A 199 -32.25 12.95 -3.33
CA ASP A 199 -32.32 11.50 -3.17
C ASP A 199 -31.17 10.76 -3.89
N PHE A 200 -30.36 11.45 -4.70
CA PHE A 200 -29.17 10.90 -5.34
C PHE A 200 -28.30 10.11 -4.36
N GLY A 201 -27.97 10.74 -3.22
CA GLY A 201 -27.10 10.15 -2.21
C GLY A 201 -27.67 8.84 -1.64
N SER A 202 -28.96 8.79 -1.33
CA SER A 202 -29.61 7.56 -0.83
C SER A 202 -29.67 6.45 -1.89
N ASN A 203 -29.92 6.81 -3.15
CA ASN A 203 -29.98 5.85 -4.24
C ASN A 203 -28.59 5.23 -4.50
N LEU A 204 -27.54 6.05 -4.54
CA LEU A 204 -26.17 5.57 -4.72
C LEU A 204 -25.70 4.73 -3.52
N ARG A 205 -26.04 5.14 -2.29
CA ARG A 205 -25.76 4.36 -1.07
C ARG A 205 -26.38 2.96 -1.10
N SER A 206 -27.62 2.82 -1.58
CA SER A 206 -28.28 1.52 -1.74
C SER A 206 -27.50 0.58 -2.67
N ILE A 207 -26.94 1.13 -3.76
CA ILE A 207 -26.09 0.36 -4.70
C ILE A 207 -24.75 0.01 -4.04
N ALA A 208 -24.12 0.97 -3.36
CA ALA A 208 -22.86 0.78 -2.65
C ALA A 208 -22.94 -0.31 -1.57
N GLU A 209 -24.04 -0.34 -0.80
CA GLU A 209 -24.28 -1.35 0.23
C GLU A 209 -24.56 -2.73 -0.39
N ARG A 210 -25.34 -2.79 -1.47
CA ARG A 210 -25.62 -4.04 -2.19
C ARG A 210 -24.37 -4.70 -2.75
N HIS A 211 -23.48 -3.91 -3.34
CA HIS A 211 -22.28 -4.41 -4.01
C HIS A 211 -21.02 -4.33 -3.14
N ASN A 212 -21.13 -3.80 -1.93
CA ASN A 212 -20.02 -3.60 -1.00
C ASN A 212 -18.86 -2.78 -1.61
N PHE A 213 -19.09 -1.52 -1.93
CA PHE A 213 -18.02 -0.57 -2.29
C PHE A 213 -18.19 0.75 -1.54
N LEU A 214 -17.14 1.56 -1.45
CA LEU A 214 -17.19 2.89 -0.82
C LEU A 214 -17.43 4.00 -1.84
N ILE A 215 -18.09 5.08 -1.41
CA ILE A 215 -18.32 6.25 -2.27
C ILE A 215 -17.30 7.35 -1.95
N PHE A 216 -16.57 7.78 -2.97
CA PHE A 216 -15.58 8.85 -2.90
C PHE A 216 -16.02 10.05 -3.74
N GLU A 217 -16.38 11.16 -3.10
CA GLU A 217 -16.65 12.41 -3.83
C GLU A 217 -15.35 13.19 -4.06
N ASP A 218 -14.97 13.36 -5.32
CA ASP A 218 -13.72 13.97 -5.77
C ASP A 218 -13.80 15.50 -5.87
N HIS A 219 -14.31 16.13 -4.81
CA HIS A 219 -14.60 17.56 -4.76
C HIS A 219 -13.35 18.45 -4.75
N LYS A 220 -12.19 17.91 -4.35
CA LYS A 220 -10.89 18.61 -4.22
C LYS A 220 -11.01 19.93 -3.46
N PHE A 221 -11.50 19.87 -2.22
CA PHE A 221 -11.59 21.06 -1.36
C PHE A 221 -10.25 21.81 -1.32
N ALA A 222 -10.28 23.12 -1.51
CA ALA A 222 -9.06 23.95 -1.63
C ALA A 222 -9.22 25.37 -1.05
N ASP A 223 -10.07 25.52 -0.04
CA ASP A 223 -10.34 26.79 0.63
C ASP A 223 -9.87 26.75 2.10
N ILE A 224 -10.05 27.83 2.84
CA ILE A 224 -9.80 27.90 4.28
C ILE A 224 -10.80 27.02 5.05
N GLY A 225 -10.39 26.58 6.24
CA GLY A 225 -11.15 25.63 7.07
C GLY A 225 -12.63 25.98 7.28
N ASN A 226 -12.95 27.25 7.51
CA ASN A 226 -14.35 27.67 7.73
C ASN A 226 -15.21 27.48 6.48
N THR A 227 -14.70 27.87 5.30
CA THR A 227 -15.43 27.77 4.03
C THR A 227 -15.67 26.32 3.66
N VAL A 228 -14.64 25.46 3.74
CA VAL A 228 -14.78 24.04 3.39
C VAL A 228 -15.72 23.30 4.34
N THR A 229 -15.81 23.73 5.60
CA THR A 229 -16.78 23.18 6.55
C THR A 229 -18.21 23.42 6.06
N MET A 230 -18.51 24.65 5.62
CA MET A 230 -19.83 25.01 5.08
C MET A 230 -20.12 24.35 3.73
N GLN A 231 -19.12 24.22 2.86
CA GLN A 231 -19.27 23.51 1.59
C GLN A 231 -19.58 22.03 1.81
N TYR A 232 -18.88 21.38 2.75
CA TYR A 232 -19.07 19.96 3.04
C TYR A 232 -20.45 19.65 3.65
N GLU A 233 -20.99 20.57 4.45
CA GLU A 233 -22.35 20.50 5.03
C GLU A 233 -23.44 21.14 4.14
N SER A 234 -23.11 21.59 2.93
CA SER A 234 -24.03 22.32 2.08
C SER A 234 -25.32 21.55 1.82
N VAL A 235 -26.45 22.25 1.84
CA VAL A 235 -27.79 21.67 1.67
C VAL A 235 -28.10 21.21 0.26
N ILE A 236 -27.32 21.65 -0.73
CA ILE A 236 -27.50 21.32 -2.15
C ILE A 236 -26.92 19.92 -2.41
N PHE A 237 -25.61 19.79 -2.35
CA PHE A 237 -24.93 18.53 -2.65
C PHE A 237 -24.93 17.55 -1.48
N ARG A 238 -25.05 18.03 -0.23
CA ARG A 238 -25.09 17.21 1.00
C ARG A 238 -24.00 16.14 1.04
N ILE A 239 -22.79 16.47 0.58
CA ILE A 239 -21.69 15.52 0.37
C ILE A 239 -21.44 14.68 1.62
N LEU A 240 -21.46 15.31 2.80
CA LEU A 240 -21.27 14.66 4.10
C LEU A 240 -22.28 13.53 4.39
N ASP A 241 -23.48 13.57 3.79
CA ASP A 241 -24.53 12.58 4.05
C ASP A 241 -24.33 11.27 3.30
N TRP A 242 -23.67 11.29 2.15
CA TRP A 242 -23.57 10.12 1.27
C TRP A 242 -22.15 9.71 0.90
N ALA A 243 -21.19 10.64 0.84
CA ALA A 243 -19.80 10.29 0.53
C ALA A 243 -19.11 9.71 1.77
N ASP A 244 -18.54 8.51 1.62
CA ASP A 244 -17.71 7.87 2.64
C ASP A 244 -16.35 8.58 2.75
N ILE A 245 -15.81 8.97 1.60
CA ILE A 245 -14.50 9.58 1.44
C ILE A 245 -14.63 10.88 0.63
N VAL A 246 -13.86 11.89 1.00
CA VAL A 246 -13.63 13.11 0.20
C VAL A 246 -12.14 13.38 0.08
N ASN A 247 -11.75 14.37 -0.73
CA ASN A 247 -10.36 14.79 -0.84
C ASN A 247 -10.14 16.30 -0.73
N ALA A 248 -8.92 16.70 -0.37
CA ALA A 248 -8.56 18.09 -0.20
C ALA A 248 -7.12 18.37 -0.65
N HIS A 249 -6.92 19.54 -1.25
CA HIS A 249 -5.59 20.13 -1.44
C HIS A 249 -5.06 20.67 -0.12
N ILE A 250 -3.74 20.62 0.06
CA ILE A 250 -3.09 21.19 1.25
C ILE A 250 -2.67 22.66 1.08
N VAL A 251 -3.01 23.29 -0.06
CA VAL A 251 -2.52 24.63 -0.43
C VAL A 251 -2.92 25.71 0.58
N SER A 252 -4.05 25.55 1.26
CA SER A 252 -4.54 26.45 2.32
C SER A 252 -3.99 26.11 3.72
N GLY A 253 -3.07 25.14 3.82
CA GLY A 253 -2.49 24.66 5.07
C GLY A 253 -3.42 23.70 5.86
N PRO A 254 -2.99 23.23 7.05
CA PRO A 254 -3.69 22.19 7.81
C PRO A 254 -5.09 22.60 8.30
N GLY A 255 -5.41 23.89 8.31
CA GLY A 255 -6.74 24.39 8.70
C GLY A 255 -7.89 23.81 7.87
N ILE A 256 -7.63 23.42 6.61
CA ILE A 256 -8.62 22.75 5.76
C ILE A 256 -9.01 21.37 6.31
N VAL A 257 -8.01 20.60 6.76
CA VAL A 257 -8.20 19.27 7.37
C VAL A 257 -8.99 19.42 8.66
N VAL A 258 -8.65 20.40 9.50
CA VAL A 258 -9.37 20.68 10.75
C VAL A 258 -10.84 21.05 10.49
N GLY A 259 -11.11 21.84 9.45
CA GLY A 259 -12.48 22.20 9.05
C GLY A 259 -13.31 21.00 8.63
N LEU A 260 -12.81 20.21 7.68
CA LEU A 260 -13.49 19.00 7.19
C LEU A 260 -13.66 17.97 8.32
N LYS A 261 -12.62 17.74 9.12
CA LYS A 261 -12.61 16.81 10.25
C LYS A 261 -13.71 17.09 11.26
N ARG A 262 -13.98 18.37 11.54
CA ARG A 262 -15.03 18.79 12.49
C ARG A 262 -16.40 18.17 12.18
N LYS A 263 -16.69 17.92 10.90
CA LYS A 263 -17.98 17.41 10.43
C LYS A 263 -17.90 15.97 9.94
N GLY A 264 -16.81 15.61 9.28
CA GLY A 264 -16.59 14.26 8.75
C GLY A 264 -16.32 13.21 9.81
N LEU A 265 -15.47 13.49 10.80
CA LEU A 265 -15.06 12.47 11.78
C LEU A 265 -16.25 11.94 12.64
N PRO A 266 -17.18 12.78 13.13
CA PRO A 266 -18.37 12.28 13.84
C PRO A 266 -19.30 11.38 13.01
N LYS A 267 -19.18 11.42 11.68
CA LYS A 267 -19.90 10.53 10.74
C LYS A 267 -19.00 9.43 10.18
N GLU A 268 -17.84 9.19 10.81
CA GLU A 268 -16.86 8.18 10.41
C GLU A 268 -16.43 8.34 8.94
N ARG A 269 -16.25 9.57 8.47
CA ARG A 269 -15.75 9.83 7.11
C ARG A 269 -14.22 9.81 7.05
N GLY A 270 -13.70 9.56 5.85
CA GLY A 270 -12.27 9.61 5.55
C GLY A 270 -11.90 10.78 4.64
N LEU A 271 -10.64 11.24 4.74
CA LEU A 271 -10.07 12.27 3.88
C LEU A 271 -8.83 11.76 3.16
N LEU A 272 -8.76 11.95 1.84
CA LEU A 272 -7.54 11.78 1.04
C LEU A 272 -6.89 13.15 0.76
N LEU A 273 -5.58 13.29 0.96
CA LEU A 273 -4.87 14.52 0.60
C LEU A 273 -4.29 14.44 -0.82
N LEU A 274 -4.53 15.46 -1.63
CA LEU A 274 -3.89 15.57 -2.95
C LEU A 274 -2.42 15.93 -2.76
N SER A 275 -1.55 14.94 -2.92
CA SER A 275 -0.11 15.06 -2.65
C SER A 275 0.73 15.08 -3.93
N GLU A 276 0.19 14.50 -5.01
CA GLU A 276 0.67 14.64 -6.38
C GLU A 276 -0.54 14.69 -7.34
N MET A 277 -0.32 15.18 -8.56
CA MET A 277 -1.35 15.19 -9.60
C MET A 277 -0.81 14.61 -10.90
N SER A 278 -1.67 13.95 -11.68
CA SER A 278 -1.31 13.34 -12.97
C SER A 278 -1.27 14.33 -14.14
N SER A 279 -1.63 15.59 -13.91
CA SER A 279 -1.65 16.63 -14.95
C SER A 279 -0.25 17.19 -15.20
N ALA A 280 0.04 17.46 -16.47
CA ALA A 280 1.28 18.12 -16.86
C ALA A 280 1.42 19.52 -16.23
N GLY A 281 2.60 19.84 -15.69
CA GLY A 281 2.91 21.16 -15.13
C GLY A 281 2.35 21.43 -13.73
N ASN A 282 1.85 20.40 -13.03
CA ASN A 282 1.37 20.56 -11.66
C ASN A 282 2.51 20.93 -10.69
N LEU A 283 2.16 21.56 -9.57
CA LEU A 283 3.10 22.02 -8.54
C LEU A 283 3.14 21.11 -7.30
N ALA A 284 2.44 19.98 -7.35
CA ALA A 284 2.31 19.05 -6.23
C ALA A 284 3.45 18.03 -6.26
N HIS A 285 4.66 18.48 -5.93
CA HIS A 285 5.87 17.64 -5.91
C HIS A 285 6.85 18.11 -4.82
N GLY A 286 7.81 17.24 -4.45
CA GLY A 286 8.91 17.58 -3.53
C GLY A 286 8.40 18.05 -2.16
N ASP A 287 8.75 19.28 -1.77
CA ASP A 287 8.37 19.85 -0.47
C ASP A 287 6.85 19.93 -0.26
N TYR A 288 6.07 20.11 -1.33
CA TYR A 288 4.61 20.08 -1.25
C TYR A 288 4.12 18.70 -0.79
N THR A 289 4.63 17.63 -1.41
CA THR A 289 4.30 16.24 -1.07
C THR A 289 4.75 15.91 0.35
N ALA A 290 5.95 16.32 0.75
CA ALA A 290 6.46 16.12 2.11
C ALA A 290 5.59 16.85 3.16
N ALA A 291 5.10 18.05 2.84
CA ALA A 291 4.16 18.76 3.71
C ALA A 291 2.81 18.02 3.82
N ALA A 292 2.32 17.43 2.73
CA ALA A 292 1.08 16.66 2.75
C ALA A 292 1.19 15.41 3.63
N VAL A 293 2.32 14.68 3.54
CA VAL A 293 2.62 13.54 4.42
C VAL A 293 2.61 13.97 5.89
N LYS A 294 3.30 15.06 6.22
CA LYS A 294 3.36 15.57 7.60
C LYS A 294 1.97 15.94 8.14
N ILE A 295 1.13 16.58 7.32
CA ILE A 295 -0.25 16.93 7.71
C ILE A 295 -1.07 15.64 7.92
N ALA A 296 -0.94 14.65 7.04
CA ALA A 296 -1.64 13.37 7.17
C ALA A 296 -1.28 12.66 8.48
N GLU A 297 0.01 12.57 8.82
CA GLU A 297 0.47 11.94 10.07
C GLU A 297 -0.11 12.62 11.32
N GLN A 298 -0.13 13.95 11.32
CA GLN A 298 -0.68 14.76 12.43
C GLN A 298 -2.21 14.64 12.56
N HIS A 299 -2.89 14.20 11.51
CA HIS A 299 -4.36 14.09 11.45
C HIS A 299 -4.81 12.68 11.03
N SER A 300 -4.05 11.65 11.40
CA SER A 300 -4.26 10.25 10.97
C SER A 300 -5.61 9.67 11.40
N ASP A 301 -6.24 10.23 12.43
CA ASP A 301 -7.59 9.85 12.85
C ASP A 301 -8.70 10.26 11.86
N PHE A 302 -8.40 11.14 10.90
CA PHE A 302 -9.34 11.58 9.85
C PHE A 302 -8.78 11.46 8.43
N VAL A 303 -7.49 11.75 8.23
CA VAL A 303 -6.80 11.53 6.96
C VAL A 303 -6.50 10.04 6.83
N ILE A 304 -6.99 9.43 5.75
CA ILE A 304 -6.85 7.99 5.49
C ILE A 304 -5.80 7.68 4.42
N GLY A 305 -5.29 8.71 3.73
CA GLY A 305 -4.34 8.51 2.66
C GLY A 305 -4.20 9.68 1.71
N PHE A 306 -3.83 9.36 0.47
CA PHE A 306 -3.39 10.32 -0.52
C PHE A 306 -3.96 10.02 -1.91
N ILE A 307 -4.21 11.10 -2.65
CA ILE A 307 -4.15 11.05 -4.11
C ILE A 307 -2.69 11.30 -4.50
N SER A 308 -2.08 10.32 -5.17
CA SER A 308 -0.64 10.28 -5.48
C SER A 308 -0.38 9.64 -6.84
N VAL A 309 0.77 9.89 -7.45
CA VAL A 309 1.15 9.35 -8.77
C VAL A 309 2.34 8.40 -8.68
N ASN A 310 3.35 8.72 -7.87
CA ASN A 310 4.53 7.89 -7.66
C ASN A 310 5.01 7.89 -6.19
N PRO A 311 4.23 7.29 -5.26
CA PRO A 311 4.61 7.11 -3.86
C PRO A 311 6.02 6.57 -3.63
N ALA A 312 6.46 5.61 -4.45
CA ALA A 312 7.79 4.99 -4.34
C ALA A 312 8.95 5.99 -4.55
N SER A 313 8.69 7.14 -5.18
CA SER A 313 9.69 8.20 -5.38
C SER A 313 9.69 9.27 -4.28
N TRP A 314 8.81 9.17 -3.28
CA TRP A 314 8.69 10.19 -2.24
C TRP A 314 9.92 10.20 -1.32
N LEU A 315 10.37 11.40 -0.95
CA LEU A 315 11.49 11.59 -0.03
C LEU A 315 11.16 11.18 1.42
N VAL A 316 9.86 11.11 1.74
CA VAL A 316 9.34 10.74 3.06
C VAL A 316 8.35 9.60 2.86
N THR A 317 8.59 8.48 3.55
CA THR A 317 7.71 7.31 3.53
C THR A 317 6.66 7.45 4.62
N PRO A 318 5.37 7.63 4.28
CA PRO A 318 4.29 7.70 5.28
C PRO A 318 4.06 6.32 5.92
N SER A 319 3.33 6.32 7.05
CA SER A 319 2.86 5.07 7.67
C SER A 319 2.10 4.19 6.66
N PRO A 320 2.27 2.84 6.69
CA PRO A 320 1.52 1.92 5.82
C PRO A 320 0.01 1.89 6.11
N ALA A 321 -0.43 2.54 7.19
CA ALA A 321 -1.85 2.79 7.49
C ALA A 321 -2.52 3.75 6.47
N PHE A 322 -1.72 4.50 5.71
CA PHE A 322 -2.23 5.41 4.69
C PHE A 322 -2.40 4.70 3.34
N ILE A 323 -3.49 5.01 2.66
CA ILE A 323 -3.83 4.48 1.34
C ILE A 323 -3.31 5.41 0.26
N HIS A 324 -2.71 4.86 -0.79
CA HIS A 324 -2.33 5.58 -2.00
C HIS A 324 -3.30 5.24 -3.13
N ALA A 325 -4.02 6.25 -3.64
CA ALA A 325 -4.93 6.09 -4.77
C ALA A 325 -4.45 6.93 -5.96
N THR A 326 -4.21 6.26 -7.09
CA THR A 326 -3.55 6.87 -8.25
C THR A 326 -4.48 7.00 -9.45
N PRO A 327 -4.80 8.23 -9.89
CA PRO A 327 -5.49 8.48 -11.15
C PRO A 327 -4.54 8.41 -12.34
N GLY A 328 -5.12 8.49 -13.54
CA GLY A 328 -4.35 8.43 -14.78
C GLY A 328 -3.89 7.02 -15.10
N VAL A 329 -4.81 6.06 -15.01
CA VAL A 329 -4.53 4.65 -15.32
C VAL A 329 -5.28 4.23 -16.59
N GLN A 330 -4.57 3.61 -17.53
CA GLN A 330 -5.14 2.91 -18.68
C GLN A 330 -4.43 1.57 -18.93
N LEU A 331 -5.05 0.64 -19.66
CA LEU A 331 -4.42 -0.63 -20.00
C LEU A 331 -3.19 -0.44 -20.89
N GLU A 332 -3.19 0.60 -21.72
CA GLU A 332 -2.05 1.00 -22.54
C GLU A 332 -1.52 2.37 -22.09
N ALA A 333 -0.22 2.59 -22.24
CA ALA A 333 0.40 3.88 -21.96
C ALA A 333 -0.03 4.93 -23.00
N GLY A 334 -0.24 6.18 -22.57
CA GLY A 334 -0.69 7.26 -23.46
C GLY A 334 -1.04 8.56 -22.74
N GLY A 335 -1.82 9.43 -23.39
CA GLY A 335 -2.34 10.67 -22.80
C GLY A 335 -3.56 11.22 -23.53
N ASP A 336 -4.15 12.32 -23.05
CA ASP A 336 -5.25 13.02 -23.72
C ASP A 336 -4.85 14.41 -24.25
N SER A 337 -5.78 15.08 -24.94
CA SER A 337 -5.57 16.43 -25.48
C SER A 337 -5.58 17.56 -24.44
N LEU A 338 -5.85 17.26 -23.16
CA LEU A 338 -5.97 18.22 -22.06
C LEU A 338 -4.91 17.99 -20.97
N GLY A 339 -3.83 17.27 -21.29
CA GLY A 339 -2.65 17.12 -20.43
C GLY A 339 -2.71 15.97 -19.42
N GLN A 340 -3.66 15.03 -19.53
CA GLN A 340 -3.68 13.79 -18.77
C GLN A 340 -2.63 12.81 -19.29
N GLN A 341 -1.86 12.19 -18.38
CA GLN A 341 -0.95 11.09 -18.67
C GLN A 341 -1.50 9.76 -18.14
N TYR A 342 -1.26 8.67 -18.87
CA TYR A 342 -1.73 7.33 -18.52
C TYR A 342 -0.59 6.34 -18.28
N ASN A 343 -0.74 5.58 -17.21
CA ASN A 343 0.17 4.51 -16.79
C ASN A 343 -0.60 3.18 -16.68
N THR A 344 0.10 2.07 -16.82
CA THR A 344 -0.53 0.74 -16.71
C THR A 344 -0.83 0.38 -15.25
N PRO A 345 -1.82 -0.50 -14.98
CA PRO A 345 -2.06 -1.00 -13.63
C PRO A 345 -0.80 -1.59 -12.99
N HIS A 346 -0.03 -2.38 -13.76
CA HIS A 346 1.22 -2.96 -13.29
C HIS A 346 2.22 -1.88 -12.83
N SER A 347 2.44 -0.85 -13.63
CA SER A 347 3.41 0.20 -13.29
C SER A 347 2.97 1.02 -12.07
N VAL A 348 1.68 1.32 -11.97
CA VAL A 348 1.14 2.10 -10.84
C VAL A 348 1.25 1.37 -9.52
N ILE A 349 1.08 0.05 -9.52
CA ILE A 349 1.14 -0.74 -8.29
C ILE A 349 2.57 -1.18 -7.98
N ASN A 350 3.27 -1.82 -8.92
CA ASN A 350 4.63 -2.35 -8.66
C ASN A 350 5.71 -1.27 -8.66
N ASP A 351 5.81 -0.50 -9.74
CA ASP A 351 6.93 0.43 -9.89
C ASP A 351 6.78 1.67 -9.01
N ARG A 352 5.53 2.03 -8.71
CA ARG A 352 5.17 3.31 -8.08
C ARG A 352 4.63 3.16 -6.67
N GLY A 353 4.35 1.95 -6.20
CA GLY A 353 3.94 1.69 -4.82
C GLY A 353 2.56 2.26 -4.44
N SER A 354 1.61 2.28 -5.39
CA SER A 354 0.23 2.67 -5.10
C SER A 354 -0.61 1.48 -4.64
N ASP A 355 -1.73 1.75 -3.97
CA ASP A 355 -2.66 0.72 -3.48
C ASP A 355 -3.88 0.55 -4.37
N ILE A 356 -4.39 1.67 -4.90
CA ILE A 356 -5.65 1.73 -5.65
C ILE A 356 -5.40 2.40 -6.99
N ILE A 357 -5.90 1.78 -8.06
CA ILE A 357 -5.95 2.41 -9.39
C ILE A 357 -7.29 3.14 -9.57
N ILE A 358 -7.25 4.41 -10.00
CA ILE A 358 -8.43 5.19 -10.34
C ILE A 358 -8.54 5.30 -11.87
N VAL A 359 -9.57 4.68 -12.43
CA VAL A 359 -9.80 4.58 -13.88
C VAL A 359 -11.11 5.27 -14.26
N GLY A 360 -11.06 6.22 -15.19
CA GLY A 360 -12.24 6.90 -15.72
C GLY A 360 -12.58 6.47 -17.14
N ARG A 361 -12.17 7.28 -18.12
CA ARG A 361 -12.44 7.11 -19.56
C ARG A 361 -12.18 5.71 -20.12
N GLY A 362 -11.17 5.00 -19.61
CA GLY A 362 -10.87 3.63 -20.03
C GLY A 362 -12.05 2.66 -19.81
N ILE A 363 -12.89 2.90 -18.80
CA ILE A 363 -14.07 2.08 -18.49
C ILE A 363 -15.35 2.74 -19.01
N ILE A 364 -15.57 4.02 -18.70
CA ILE A 364 -16.86 4.67 -18.98
C ILE A 364 -17.14 4.87 -20.48
N LYS A 365 -16.10 4.88 -21.32
CA LYS A 365 -16.25 4.97 -22.80
C LYS A 365 -16.17 3.62 -23.49
N ALA A 366 -15.98 2.53 -22.76
CA ALA A 366 -15.96 1.20 -23.34
C ALA A 366 -17.35 0.77 -23.79
N SER A 367 -17.43 -0.08 -24.82
CA SER A 367 -18.68 -0.67 -25.27
C SER A 367 -19.36 -1.52 -24.19
N ASN A 368 -18.56 -2.16 -23.34
CA ASN A 368 -19.02 -2.95 -22.19
C ASN A 368 -18.26 -2.54 -20.91
N PRO A 369 -18.73 -1.50 -20.18
CA PRO A 369 -18.04 -1.01 -18.99
C PRO A 369 -17.81 -2.07 -17.90
N ALA A 370 -18.73 -3.03 -17.74
CA ALA A 370 -18.59 -4.08 -16.73
C ALA A 370 -17.45 -5.05 -17.06
N GLU A 371 -17.35 -5.47 -18.32
CA GLU A 371 -16.27 -6.35 -18.78
C GLU A 371 -14.91 -5.65 -18.73
N THR A 372 -14.85 -4.38 -19.16
CA THR A 372 -13.62 -3.59 -19.06
C THR A 372 -13.22 -3.33 -17.60
N ALA A 373 -14.16 -3.02 -16.71
CA ALA A 373 -13.89 -2.91 -15.27
C ALA A 373 -13.34 -4.22 -14.69
N ARG A 374 -13.89 -5.37 -15.09
CA ARG A 374 -13.37 -6.68 -14.71
C ARG A 374 -11.94 -6.89 -15.16
N GLU A 375 -11.57 -6.45 -16.37
CA GLU A 375 -10.19 -6.52 -16.87
C GLU A 375 -9.24 -5.67 -16.02
N TYR A 376 -9.57 -4.41 -15.77
CA TYR A 376 -8.77 -3.55 -14.87
C TYR A 376 -8.65 -4.14 -13.46
N ARG A 377 -9.72 -4.73 -12.93
CA ARG A 377 -9.68 -5.41 -11.64
C ARG A 377 -8.69 -6.57 -11.65
N ILE A 378 -8.73 -7.43 -12.68
CA ILE A 378 -7.82 -8.58 -12.78
C ILE A 378 -6.38 -8.10 -12.83
N GLN A 379 -6.07 -7.16 -13.72
CA GLN A 379 -4.70 -6.67 -13.87
C GLN A 379 -4.21 -5.91 -12.63
N GLY A 380 -5.07 -5.08 -12.03
CA GLY A 380 -4.77 -4.37 -10.79
C GLY A 380 -4.51 -5.33 -9.62
N TRP A 381 -5.38 -6.32 -9.42
CA TRP A 381 -5.20 -7.28 -8.33
C TRP A 381 -3.97 -8.17 -8.55
N GLN A 382 -3.72 -8.62 -9.78
CA GLN A 382 -2.50 -9.36 -10.10
C GLN A 382 -1.25 -8.52 -9.86
N ALA A 383 -1.27 -7.24 -10.22
CA ALA A 383 -0.18 -6.32 -9.92
C ALA A 383 0.01 -6.15 -8.41
N TYR A 384 -1.08 -5.99 -7.65
CA TYR A 384 -1.03 -5.94 -6.19
C TYR A 384 -0.40 -7.19 -5.59
N GLN A 385 -0.87 -8.37 -5.97
CA GLN A 385 -0.30 -9.65 -5.53
C GLN A 385 1.18 -9.78 -5.90
N SER A 386 1.59 -9.27 -7.06
CA SER A 386 2.99 -9.26 -7.48
C SER A 386 3.83 -8.22 -6.72
N SER A 387 3.24 -7.10 -6.28
CA SER A 387 3.97 -6.09 -5.49
C SER A 387 4.26 -6.54 -4.06
N LEU A 388 3.50 -7.53 -3.60
CA LEU A 388 3.73 -8.18 -2.32
C LEU A 388 4.82 -9.26 -2.40
N SER A 389 5.21 -9.71 -3.60
CA SER A 389 6.29 -10.70 -3.78
C SER A 389 7.64 -10.02 -3.96
#